data_AF-A0A1B7X2J7-F1
#
_entry.id   AF-A0A1B7X2J7-F1
#
_cell.length_a   1.000
_cell.length_b   1.000
_cell.length_c   1.000
_cell.angle_alpha   90.00
_cell.angle_beta   90.00
_cell.angle_gamma   90.00
#
_symmetry.space_group_name_H-M   'P 1'
#
loop_
_entity.id
_entity.type
_entity.pdbx_description
1 polymer ?
#
loop_
_entity_poly.entity_id
_entity_poly.type
_entity_poly.pdbx_seq_one_letter_code
_entity_poly.pdbx_strand_id
1 'polypeptide(L)' 'MSKKFTGGPAFPQQVQVAADGTTWFEGMTLRDYFAAKAMRLQPWFDSEDNFQNHADRCYAKADAMLEARES' A
#
# COMPACT_ATOMS: atom_id res chain seq x y z
N MET A 1 9.55 10.51 11.82
CA MET A 1 8.65 9.69 10.99
C MET A 1 9.52 8.97 9.97
N SER A 2 9.86 7.70 10.19
CA SER A 2 10.59 6.92 9.19
C SER A 2 9.73 6.79 7.93
N LYS A 3 10.34 6.90 6.76
CA LYS A 3 9.67 6.68 5.48
C LYS A 3 9.31 5.19 5.41
N LYS A 4 8.03 4.83 5.53
CA LYS A 4 7.59 3.44 5.41
C LYS A 4 7.95 2.93 4.01
N PHE A 5 8.51 1.73 3.93
CA PHE A 5 8.75 1.08 2.65
C PHE A 5 7.40 0.68 2.04
N THR A 6 7.15 1.09 0.79
CA THR A 6 5.86 0.91 0.11
C THR A 6 5.89 -0.19 -0.96
N GLY A 7 7.04 -0.88 -1.13
CA GLY A 7 7.21 -1.94 -2.12
C GLY A 7 7.38 -1.46 -3.56
N GLY A 8 7.52 -0.15 -3.79
CA GLY A 8 7.63 0.43 -5.14
C GLY A 8 6.28 0.53 -5.87
N PRO A 9 6.27 0.67 -7.20
CA PRO A 9 5.05 0.79 -7.99
C PRO A 9 4.22 -0.51 -8.00
N ALA A 10 2.90 -0.40 -7.92
CA ALA A 10 1.99 -1.56 -7.92
C ALA A 10 2.00 -2.36 -9.23
N PHE A 11 2.26 -1.69 -10.34
CA PHE A 11 2.29 -2.27 -11.68
C PHE A 11 3.56 -1.83 -12.43
N PRO A 12 3.99 -2.59 -13.45
CA PRO A 12 5.10 -2.18 -14.31
C PRO A 12 4.83 -0.81 -14.92
N GLN A 13 5.78 0.12 -14.74
CA GLN A 13 5.74 1.45 -15.35
C GLN A 13 7.14 1.99 -15.57
N GLN A 14 7.26 3.00 -16.43
CA GLN A 14 8.51 3.72 -16.60
C GLN A 14 8.80 4.55 -15.35
N VAL A 15 9.95 4.31 -14.73
CA VAL A 15 10.43 5.09 -13.59
C VAL A 15 11.14 6.32 -14.12
N GLN A 16 10.70 7.49 -13.69
CA GLN A 16 11.40 8.73 -13.96
C GLN A 16 12.45 8.96 -12.86
N VAL A 17 13.65 9.33 -13.28
CA VAL A 17 14.78 9.57 -12.37
C VAL A 17 15.22 11.02 -12.55
N ALA A 18 15.21 11.82 -11.48
CA ALA A 18 15.77 13.16 -11.53
C ALA A 18 17.28 13.16 -11.69
N ALA A 19 17.80 14.34 -12.03
CA ALA A 19 19.23 14.64 -11.98
C ALA A 19 19.85 14.43 -10.57
N ASP A 20 19.07 14.53 -9.49
CA ASP A 20 19.52 14.28 -8.11
C ASP A 20 19.47 12.79 -7.69
N GLY A 21 19.09 11.89 -8.61
CA GLY A 21 18.96 10.46 -8.36
C GLY A 21 17.63 10.07 -7.68
N THR A 22 16.74 11.00 -7.41
CA THR A 22 15.42 10.69 -6.86
C THR A 22 14.57 10.00 -7.92
N THR A 23 14.03 8.83 -7.58
CA THR A 23 13.12 8.08 -8.45
C THR A 23 11.67 8.40 -8.11
N TRP A 24 10.87 8.71 -9.11
CA TRP A 24 9.42 8.87 -9.01
C TRP A 24 8.72 7.98 -10.02
N PHE A 25 7.56 7.50 -9.58
CA PHE A 25 6.66 6.68 -10.37
C PHE A 25 5.24 7.17 -10.09
N GLU A 26 4.40 7.15 -11.11
CA GLU A 26 3.03 7.67 -11.03
C GLU A 26 2.06 6.59 -10.55
N GLY A 27 0.91 7.00 -10.02
CA GLY A 27 -0.12 6.07 -9.57
C GLY A 27 0.15 5.43 -8.20
N MET A 28 -0.27 4.18 -8.04
CA MET A 28 -0.34 3.50 -6.73
C MET A 28 0.96 2.77 -6.38
N THR A 29 1.29 2.75 -5.09
CA THR A 29 2.34 1.87 -4.58
C THR A 29 1.82 0.44 -4.43
N LEU A 30 2.73 -0.54 -4.37
CA LEU A 30 2.35 -1.94 -4.13
C LEU A 30 1.61 -2.11 -2.79
N ARG A 31 2.01 -1.32 -1.79
CA ARG A 31 1.29 -1.22 -0.51
C ARG A 31 -0.18 -0.83 -0.69
N ASP A 32 -0.44 0.20 -1.49
CA ASP A 32 -1.81 0.67 -1.75
C ASP A 32 -2.63 -0.39 -2.50
N TYR A 33 -1.99 -1.12 -3.43
CA TYR A 33 -2.64 -2.22 -4.14
C TYR A 33 -3.05 -3.36 -3.21
N PHE A 34 -2.17 -3.80 -2.30
CA PHE A 34 -2.52 -4.81 -1.30
C PHE A 34 -3.60 -4.33 -0.35
N ALA A 35 -3.56 -3.06 0.09
CA ALA A 35 -4.60 -2.48 0.93
C ALA A 35 -5.96 -2.47 0.20
N ALA A 36 -6.00 -2.10 -1.09
CA ALA A 36 -7.22 -2.14 -1.89
C ALA A 36 -7.76 -3.57 -2.06
N LYS A 37 -6.89 -4.56 -2.23
CA LYS A 37 -7.28 -5.99 -2.26
C LYS A 37 -7.86 -6.44 -0.92
N ALA A 38 -7.25 -6.03 0.19
CA ALA A 38 -7.73 -6.32 1.53
C ALA A 38 -9.11 -5.69 1.81
N MET A 39 -9.33 -4.46 1.35
CA MET A 39 -10.58 -3.71 1.51
C MET A 39 -11.77 -4.45 0.91
N ARG A 40 -11.60 -5.08 -0.27
CA ARG A 40 -12.66 -5.85 -0.94
C ARG A 40 -13.18 -7.03 -0.09
N LEU A 41 -12.36 -7.56 0.80
CA LEU A 41 -12.70 -8.69 1.67
C LEU A 41 -13.29 -8.23 3.01
N GLN A 42 -13.44 -6.92 3.25
CA GLN A 42 -14.03 -6.41 4.48
C GLN A 42 -15.55 -6.25 4.32
N PRO A 43 -16.34 -6.61 5.35
CA PRO A 43 -17.77 -6.31 5.37
C PRO A 43 -18.00 -4.80 5.33
N TRP A 44 -18.94 -4.34 4.49
CA TRP A 44 -19.27 -2.91 4.37
C TRP A 44 -20.24 -2.42 5.45
N PHE A 45 -20.80 -3.33 6.25
CA PHE A 45 -21.98 -3.09 7.10
C PHE A 45 -21.75 -3.38 8.58
N ASP A 46 -20.51 -3.33 9.05
CA ASP A 46 -20.30 -3.35 10.49
C ASP A 46 -20.65 -1.96 11.05
N SER A 47 -21.83 -1.84 11.67
CA SER A 47 -22.37 -0.56 12.14
C SER A 47 -21.55 0.07 13.27
N GLU A 48 -20.64 -0.69 13.88
CA GLU A 48 -19.77 -0.22 14.96
C GLU A 48 -18.33 0.07 14.49
N ASP A 49 -17.93 -0.40 13.31
CA ASP A 49 -16.57 -0.22 12.81
C ASP A 49 -16.47 1.03 11.93
N ASN A 50 -15.64 1.99 12.36
CA ASN A 50 -15.48 3.22 11.59
C ASN A 50 -14.56 3.00 10.38
N PHE A 51 -14.68 3.87 9.37
CA PHE A 51 -13.86 3.78 8.15
C PHE A 51 -12.34 3.83 8.42
N GLN A 52 -11.92 4.47 9.52
CA GLN A 52 -10.50 4.56 9.88
C GLN A 52 -9.95 3.20 10.29
N ASN A 53 -10.64 2.46 11.16
CA ASN A 53 -10.25 1.11 11.58
C ASN A 53 -10.19 0.15 10.38
N HIS A 54 -11.16 0.27 9.45
CA HIS A 54 -11.14 -0.50 8.20
C HIS A 54 -9.89 -0.21 7.37
N ALA A 55 -9.54 1.07 7.19
CA ALA A 55 -8.33 1.45 6.47
C ALA A 55 -7.07 0.92 7.16
N ASP A 56 -6.98 1.05 8.49
CA ASP A 56 -5.84 0.61 9.28
C ASP A 56 -5.62 -0.91 9.17
N ARG A 57 -6.69 -1.72 9.23
CA ARG A 57 -6.62 -3.17 9.03
C ARG A 57 -6.18 -3.53 7.61
N CYS A 58 -6.63 -2.80 6.60
CA CYS A 58 -6.23 -3.04 5.21
C CYS A 58 -4.74 -2.76 5.01
N TYR A 59 -4.24 -1.65 5.56
CA TYR A 59 -2.83 -1.32 5.50
C TYR A 59 -1.96 -2.24 6.37
N ALA A 60 -2.46 -2.75 7.50
CA ALA A 60 -1.75 -3.76 8.28
C ALA A 60 -1.55 -5.06 7.50
N LYS A 61 -2.57 -5.51 6.75
CA LYS A 61 -2.43 -6.65 5.83
C LYS A 61 -1.43 -6.36 4.71
N ALA A 62 -1.45 -5.15 4.14
CA ALA A 62 -0.48 -4.74 3.12
C ALA A 62 0.96 -4.74 3.64
N ASP A 63 1.19 -4.21 4.84
CA ASP A 63 2.51 -4.17 5.49
C ASP A 63 3.03 -5.61 5.72
N ALA A 64 2.19 -6.53 6.19
CA ALA A 64 2.55 -7.95 6.36
C ALA A 64 2.88 -8.66 5.03
N MET A 65 2.18 -8.31 3.94
CA MET A 65 2.49 -8.86 2.60
C MET A 65 3.81 -8.34 2.03
N LEU A 66 4.23 -7.12 2.39
CA LEU A 66 5.52 -6.58 2.01
C LEU A 66 6.65 -7.27 2.79
N GLU A 67 6.47 -7.43 4.10
CA GLU A 67 7.44 -8.14 4.96
C GLU A 67 7.68 -9.57 4.47
N ALA A 68 6.62 -10.31 4.12
CA ALA A 68 6.72 -11.66 3.58
C ALA A 68 7.46 -11.77 2.23
N ARG A 69 7.78 -10.64 1.56
CA ARG A 69 8.57 -10.61 0.32
C ARG A 69 10.04 -10.27 0.57
N GLU A 70 10.35 -9.71 1.73
CA GLU A 70 11.72 -9.41 2.14
C GLU A 70 12.41 -10.59 2.84
N SER A 71 11.64 -11.61 3.25
CA SER A 71 12.10 -12.92 3.75
C SER A 71 12.39 -13.91 2.63
#